data_AF-A0A959V6Y7-F1
#
_entry.id   AF-A0A959V6Y7-F1
#
_cell.length_a   1.000
_cell.length_b   1.000
_cell.length_c   1.000
_cell.angle_alpha   90.00
_cell.angle_beta   90.00
_cell.angle_gamma   90.00
#
_symmetry.space_group_name_H-M   'P 1'
#
loop_
_entity.id
_entity.type
_entity.pdbx_description
1 polymer ?
#
loop_
_entity_poly.entity_id
_entity_poly.type
_entity_poly.pdbx_seq_one_letter_code
_entity_poly.pdbx_strand_id
1 'polypeptide(L)'
;YEHSSGSSVHGRTRVSPQADRVLKTLLHMSALGVIHRPGELRDYYQRKLAEGKPPMAVINAVRCKIIHRLFAVIKRGTPYIKTPLQMS
;
A
#
# COMPACT_ATOMS: atom_id res chain seq x y z
N TYR A 1 -15.17 15.42 36.77
CA TYR A 1 -13.76 15.00 36.77
C TYR A 1 -13.22 15.23 35.37
N GLU A 2 -12.46 16.31 35.20
CA GLU A 2 -11.75 16.63 33.96
C GLU A 2 -10.52 15.73 33.86
N HIS A 3 -10.43 14.95 32.79
CA HIS A 3 -9.24 14.18 32.45
C HIS A 3 -8.33 15.02 31.56
N SER A 4 -7.62 15.95 32.19
CA SER A 4 -6.44 16.59 31.63
C SER A 4 -5.28 15.60 31.65
N SER A 5 -5.15 14.77 30.61
CA SER A 5 -3.94 13.98 30.38
C SER A 5 -3.40 14.24 28.98
N GLY A 6 -3.06 15.51 28.72
CA GLY A 6 -2.07 15.82 27.71
C GLY A 6 -0.69 15.42 28.24
N SER A 7 0.00 14.50 27.56
CA SER A 7 1.47 14.38 27.56
C SER A 7 1.94 13.33 26.53
N SER A 8 2.47 13.80 25.40
CA SER A 8 3.51 13.14 24.58
C SER A 8 3.17 11.81 23.87
N VAL A 9 2.56 11.89 22.68
CA VAL A 9 2.89 10.95 21.59
C VAL A 9 3.37 11.75 20.38
N HIS A 10 4.44 12.54 20.57
CA HIS A 10 5.23 13.11 19.47
C HIS A 10 6.35 12.16 19.00
N GLY A 11 6.30 10.89 19.42
CA GLY A 11 7.17 9.86 18.87
C GLY A 11 6.80 9.59 17.41
N ARG A 12 7.79 9.51 16.51
CA ARG A 12 7.57 9.04 15.13
C ARG A 12 6.76 7.74 15.18
N THR A 13 5.65 7.65 14.44
CA THR A 13 4.87 6.41 14.34
C THR A 13 5.79 5.28 13.86
N ARG A 14 6.07 4.31 14.74
CA ARG A 14 6.88 3.14 14.42
C ARG A 14 5.95 1.97 14.10
N VAL A 15 6.24 1.27 13.02
CA VAL A 15 5.57 -0.02 12.73
C VAL A 15 6.07 -1.07 13.71
N SER A 16 5.18 -1.93 14.21
CA SER A 16 5.57 -3.03 15.09
C SER A 16 6.55 -3.98 14.36
N PRO A 17 7.54 -4.55 15.07
CA PRO A 17 8.44 -5.54 14.50
C PRO A 17 7.78 -6.93 14.33
N GLN A 18 6.61 -7.14 14.95
CA GLN A 18 5.77 -8.33 14.77
C GLN A 18 5.15 -8.33 13.37
N ALA A 19 5.82 -9.01 12.45
CA ALA A 19 5.31 -9.31 11.12
C ALA A 19 6.03 -10.54 10.57
N ASP A 20 5.34 -11.30 9.72
CA ASP A 20 6.01 -12.30 8.88
C ASP A 20 7.00 -11.57 7.94
N ARG A 21 8.29 -11.78 8.20
CA ARG A 21 9.38 -11.11 7.48
C ARG A 21 9.49 -11.60 6.05
N VAL A 22 9.17 -12.86 5.79
CA VAL A 22 9.19 -13.46 4.45
C VAL A 22 8.09 -12.82 3.61
N LEU A 23 6.86 -12.82 4.12
CA LEU A 23 5.72 -12.20 3.43
C LEU A 23 5.96 -10.70 3.20
N LYS A 24 6.49 -10.00 4.19
CA LYS A 24 6.84 -8.57 4.06
C LYS A 24 7.85 -8.32 2.96
N THR A 25 8.87 -9.17 2.86
CA THR A 25 9.91 -9.07 1.83
C THR A 25 9.33 -9.33 0.44
N LEU A 26 8.52 -10.38 0.28
CA LEU A 26 7.85 -10.71 -0.97
C LEU A 26 6.94 -9.57 -1.45
N LEU A 27 6.14 -9.00 -0.54
CA LEU A 27 5.27 -7.86 -0.85
C LEU A 27 6.07 -6.61 -1.21
N HIS A 28 7.20 -6.39 -0.55
CA HIS A 28 8.08 -5.28 -0.86
C HIS A 28 8.68 -5.42 -2.27
N MET A 29 9.25 -6.57 -2.60
CA MET A 29 9.79 -6.86 -3.93
C MET A 29 8.72 -6.80 -5.01
N SER A 30 7.51 -7.31 -4.72
CA SER A 30 6.36 -7.21 -5.62
C SER A 30 5.98 -5.75 -5.87
N ALA A 31 5.90 -4.92 -4.82
CA ALA A 31 5.63 -3.49 -4.92
C ALA A 31 6.68 -2.77 -5.76
N LEU A 32 7.97 -3.05 -5.55
CA LEU A 32 9.05 -2.49 -6.37
C LEU A 32 8.94 -2.92 -7.84
N GLY A 33 8.60 -4.19 -8.10
CA GLY A 33 8.45 -4.70 -9.46
C GLY A 33 7.26 -4.11 -10.22
N VAL A 34 6.17 -3.73 -9.54
CA VAL A 34 5.00 -3.11 -10.19
C VAL A 34 5.19 -1.62 -10.45
N ILE A 35 5.93 -0.89 -9.60
CA ILE A 35 6.17 0.55 -9.82
C ILE A 35 7.16 0.83 -10.97
N HIS A 36 8.04 -0.13 -11.28
CA HIS A 36 8.97 0.00 -12.42
C HIS A 36 8.31 -0.25 -13.78
N ARG A 37 7.18 -0.97 -13.81
CA ARG A 37 6.46 -1.30 -15.04
C ARG A 37 5.34 -0.30 -15.32
N PRO A 38 5.06 0.06 -16.59
CA PRO A 38 3.93 0.92 -16.91
C PRO A 38 2.60 0.29 -16.48
N GLY A 39 1.74 1.08 -15.84
CA GLY A 39 0.41 0.65 -15.40
C GLY A 39 -0.12 1.40 -14.18
N GLU A 40 -1.37 1.11 -13.82
CA GLU A 40 -2.14 1.83 -12.80
C GLU A 40 -1.42 2.01 -11.45
N LEU A 41 -0.65 1.01 -11.01
CA LEU A 41 0.08 1.10 -9.74
C LEU A 41 1.31 2.01 -9.81
N ARG A 42 1.96 2.10 -10.98
CA ARG A 42 3.03 3.07 -11.22
C ARG A 42 2.46 4.48 -11.27
N ASP A 43 1.35 4.68 -11.98
CA ASP A 43 0.70 5.99 -12.07
C ASP A 43 0.24 6.45 -10.68
N TYR A 44 -0.32 5.52 -9.88
CA TYR A 44 -0.65 5.76 -8.48
C TYR A 44 0.59 6.15 -7.65
N TYR A 45 1.71 5.45 -7.83
CA TYR A 45 2.96 5.75 -7.12
C TYR A 45 3.47 7.15 -7.48
N GLN A 46 3.54 7.49 -8.76
CA GLN A 46 4.00 8.79 -9.25
C GLN A 46 3.09 9.93 -8.76
N ARG A 47 1.76 9.76 -8.84
CA ARG A 47 0.81 10.73 -8.32
C ARG A 47 1.00 11.00 -6.83
N LYS A 48 1.18 9.95 -6.03
CA LYS A 48 1.38 10.08 -4.58
C LYS A 48 2.73 10.70 -4.22
N LEU A 49 3.76 10.50 -5.03
CA LEU A 49 5.03 11.24 -4.89
C LEU A 49 4.86 12.72 -5.24
N ALA A 50 4.11 13.05 -6.29
CA ALA A 50 3.82 14.43 -6.66
C ALA A 50 2.99 15.18 -5.58
N GLU A 51 2.18 14.46 -4.81
CA GLU A 51 1.50 14.98 -3.61
C GLU A 51 2.46 15.27 -2.43
N GLY A 52 3.78 15.07 -2.59
CA GLY A 52 4.80 15.34 -1.56
C GLY A 52 4.93 14.25 -0.49
N LYS A 53 4.35 13.07 -0.70
CA LYS A 53 4.39 11.99 0.30
C LYS A 53 5.76 11.30 0.33
N PRO A 54 6.24 10.88 1.51
CA PRO A 54 7.53 10.21 1.62
C PRO A 54 7.50 8.88 0.84
N PRO A 55 8.54 8.57 0.04
CA PRO A 55 8.52 7.41 -0.87
C PRO A 55 8.16 6.09 -0.18
N MET A 56 8.66 5.85 1.03
CA MET A 56 8.36 4.62 1.77
C MET A 56 6.88 4.50 2.17
N ALA A 57 6.20 5.61 2.46
CA ALA A 57 4.76 5.59 2.73
C ALA A 57 3.97 5.30 1.45
N VAL A 58 4.44 5.80 0.29
CA VAL A 58 3.83 5.47 -1.00
C VAL A 58 4.01 4.00 -1.34
N ILE A 59 5.20 3.43 -1.14
CA ILE A 59 5.44 1.99 -1.34
C ILE A 59 4.52 1.18 -0.40
N ASN A 60 4.34 1.61 0.84
CA ASN A 60 3.41 0.95 1.76
C ASN A 60 1.96 0.99 1.23
N ALA A 61 1.51 2.11 0.68
CA ALA A 61 0.19 2.22 0.06
C ALA A 61 0.05 1.30 -1.16
N VAL A 62 1.10 1.13 -1.97
CA VAL A 62 1.13 0.18 -3.09
C VAL A 62 1.01 -1.27 -2.57
N ARG A 63 1.74 -1.63 -1.50
CA ARG A 63 1.59 -2.96 -0.85
C ARG A 63 0.16 -3.20 -0.40
N CYS A 64 -0.46 -2.24 0.29
CA CYS A 64 -1.86 -2.35 0.71
C CYS A 64 -2.79 -2.59 -0.49
N LYS A 65 -2.63 -1.85 -1.60
CA LYS A 65 -3.42 -2.08 -2.82
C LYS A 65 -3.26 -3.49 -3.39
N ILE A 66 -2.05 -4.04 -3.41
CA ILE A 66 -1.80 -5.42 -3.85
C ILE A 66 -2.54 -6.41 -2.95
N ILE A 67 -2.43 -6.24 -1.63
CA ILE A 67 -3.09 -7.08 -0.63
C ILE A 67 -4.62 -7.03 -0.79
N HIS A 68 -5.20 -5.85 -0.94
CA HIS A 68 -6.64 -5.70 -1.17
C HIS A 68 -7.11 -6.42 -2.44
N ARG A 69 -6.34 -6.34 -3.53
CA ARG A 69 -6.64 -7.07 -4.77
C ARG A 69 -6.58 -8.58 -4.57
N LEU A 70 -5.56 -9.05 -3.86
CA LEU A 70 -5.41 -10.47 -3.56
C LEU A 70 -6.61 -10.99 -2.75
N PHE A 71 -6.99 -10.29 -1.68
CA PHE A 71 -8.16 -10.66 -0.87
C PHE A 71 -9.46 -10.61 -1.68
N ALA A 72 -9.63 -9.62 -2.56
CA ALA A 72 -10.82 -9.54 -3.42
C ALA A 72 -10.91 -10.72 -4.39
N VAL A 73 -9.78 -11.14 -4.99
CA VAL A 73 -9.71 -12.31 -5.88
C VAL A 73 -9.99 -13.59 -5.11
N ILE A 74 -9.35 -13.80 -3.96
CA ILE A 74 -9.54 -14.98 -3.12
C ILE A 74 -11.00 -15.08 -2.67
N LYS A 75 -11.60 -13.98 -2.19
CA LYS A 75 -12.99 -13.97 -1.72
C LYS A 75 -13.98 -14.23 -2.85
N ARG A 76 -13.72 -13.72 -4.05
CA ARG A 76 -14.61 -13.88 -5.21
C ARG A 76 -14.46 -15.25 -5.88
N GLY A 77 -13.29 -15.90 -5.76
CA GLY A 77 -13.00 -17.16 -6.41
C GLY A 77 -12.79 -17.07 -7.92
N THR A 78 -12.75 -15.87 -8.51
CA THR A 78 -12.50 -15.67 -9.94
C THR A 78 -11.25 -14.81 -10.19
N PRO A 79 -10.48 -15.07 -11.25
CA PRO A 79 -9.24 -14.36 -11.56
C PRO A 79 -9.40 -12.84 -11.60
N TYR A 80 -8.30 -12.11 -11.37
CA TYR A 80 -8.29 -10.67 -11.55
C TYR A 80 -8.48 -10.31 -13.02
N ILE A 81 -9.57 -9.61 -13.33
CA ILE A 81 -9.82 -9.06 -14.67
C ILE A 81 -9.39 -7.59 -14.65
N LYS A 82 -8.38 -7.26 -15.45
CA LYS A 82 -8.03 -5.86 -15.71
C LYS A 82 -9.10 -5.31 -16.64
N THR A 83 -10.13 -4.68 -16.09
CA THR A 83 -11.18 -4.05 -16.91
C THR A 83 -10.51 -3.04 -17.83
N PRO A 84 -10.47 -3.25 -19.15
CA PRO A 84 -10.22 -2.14 -20.06
C PRO A 84 -11.43 -1.22 -19.87
N LEU A 85 -11.20 0.03 -19.49
CA LEU A 85 -12.23 1.04 -19.66
C LEU A 85 -12.58 1.01 -21.15
N GLN A 86 -13.68 0.34 -21.51
CA GLN A 86 -14.25 0.46 -22.84
C GLN A 86 -14.71 1.91 -22.92
N MET A 87 -13.99 2.70 -23.71
CA MET A 87 -14.49 3.98 -24.19
C MET A 87 -15.64 3.65 -25.14
N SER A 88 -16.86 3.67 -24.61
CA SER A 88 -18.08 3.81 -25.39
C SER A 88 -18.32 5.28 -25.71
#